data_AF-A0A537G3X6-F1
#
_entry.id   AF-A0A537G3X6-F1
#
_cell.length_a   1.000
_cell.length_b   1.000
_cell.length_c   1.000
_cell.angle_alpha   90.00
_cell.angle_beta   90.00
_cell.angle_gamma   90.00
#
_symmetry.space_group_name_H-M   'P 1'
#
loop_
_entity.id
_entity.type
_entity.pdbx_description
1 polymer ?
#
loop_
_entity_poly.entity_id
_entity_poly.type
_entity_poly.pdbx_seq_one_letter_code
_entity_poly.pdbx_strand_id
1 'polypeptide(L)'
;MSRSEGLEAKDPFLRDYKQSLQDVIKGMKKIGPSGLQLLVQEMIRSRWIKDRRASYPYEVAWVFDRREEAISGIMKKLEEGGDIEPAGLGRGKKGPVNPYKPRTLRLPKQTIKKPSKPRRKDV
;
A
#
# COMPACT_ATOMS: atom_id res chain seq x y z
N MET A 1 -13.43 -6.23 22.64
CA MET A 1 -12.24 -6.66 21.89
C MET A 1 -12.73 -7.43 20.67
N SER A 2 -12.71 -6.78 19.50
CA SER A 2 -13.18 -7.40 18.25
C SER A 2 -12.15 -8.43 17.78
N ARG A 3 -12.62 -9.56 17.22
CA ARG A 3 -11.77 -10.66 16.72
C ARG A 3 -10.63 -10.23 15.79
N SER A 4 -10.76 -9.07 15.14
CA SER A 4 -9.75 -8.44 14.29
C SER A 4 -8.47 -8.16 15.08
N GLU A 5 -8.53 -7.44 16.20
CA GLU A 5 -7.38 -6.87 16.96
C GLU A 5 -6.27 -7.88 17.30
N GLY A 6 -6.61 -9.17 17.40
CA GLY A 6 -5.67 -10.25 17.70
C GLY A 6 -4.91 -10.79 16.49
N LEU A 7 -5.36 -10.51 15.27
CA LEU A 7 -4.69 -10.93 14.03
C LEU A 7 -3.63 -9.93 13.60
N GLU A 8 -3.85 -8.62 13.75
CA GLU A 8 -2.84 -7.61 13.41
C GLU A 8 -1.67 -7.68 14.38
N ALA A 9 -1.92 -7.94 15.66
CA ALA A 9 -0.88 -8.11 16.68
C ALA A 9 0.03 -9.34 16.44
N LYS A 10 -0.41 -10.31 15.62
CA LYS A 10 0.37 -11.48 15.23
C LYS A 10 1.22 -11.24 13.99
N ASP A 11 0.94 -10.20 13.20
CA ASP A 11 1.74 -9.82 12.05
C ASP A 11 2.99 -9.07 12.53
N PRO A 12 4.22 -9.64 12.36
CA PRO A 12 5.43 -9.02 12.88
C PRO A 12 5.69 -7.64 12.28
N PHE A 13 5.38 -7.44 10.99
CA PHE A 13 5.57 -6.15 10.34
C PHE A 13 4.68 -5.07 10.97
N LEU A 14 3.39 -5.37 11.18
CA LEU A 14 2.46 -4.41 11.76
C LEU A 14 2.87 -4.02 13.18
N ARG A 15 3.28 -5.01 13.99
CA ARG A 15 3.74 -4.79 15.36
C ARG A 15 5.01 -3.92 15.40
N ASP A 16 6.02 -4.27 14.61
CA ASP A 16 7.30 -3.53 14.56
C ASP A 16 7.09 -2.09 14.06
N TYR A 17 6.24 -1.92 13.03
CA TYR A 17 5.93 -0.62 12.47
C TYR A 17 5.16 0.25 13.49
N LYS A 18 4.19 -0.32 14.20
CA LYS A 18 3.45 0.39 15.27
C LYS A 18 4.37 0.85 16.38
N GLN A 19 5.32 0.01 16.82
CA GLN A 19 6.31 0.40 17.83
C GLN A 19 7.19 1.55 17.34
N SER A 20 7.72 1.45 16.12
CA SER A 20 8.55 2.49 15.50
C SER A 20 7.79 3.81 15.35
N LEU A 21 6.51 3.73 14.99
CA LEU A 21 5.63 4.89 14.85
C LEU A 21 5.46 5.62 16.19
N GLN A 22 5.29 4.90 17.31
CA GLN A 22 5.15 5.53 18.63
C GLN A 22 6.38 6.37 19.00
N ASP A 23 7.58 5.91 18.64
CA ASP A 23 8.82 6.64 18.92
C ASP A 23 8.94 7.92 18.06
N VAL A 24 8.53 7.84 16.79
CA VAL A 24 8.43 9.01 15.89
C VAL A 24 7.39 10.01 16.38
N ILE A 25 6.20 9.54 16.79
CA ILE A 25 5.11 10.40 17.30
C ILE A 25 5.52 11.10 18.60
N LYS A 26 6.23 10.41 19.51
CA LYS A 26 6.77 11.04 20.74
C LYS A 26 7.71 12.20 20.41
N GLY A 27 8.49 12.10 19.33
CA GLY A 27 9.32 13.20 18.82
C GLY A 27 8.54 14.31 18.13
N MET A 28 7.42 13.98 17.49
CA MET A 28 6.57 14.92 16.74
C MET A 28 5.35 15.34 17.58
N LYS A 29 5.47 16.44 18.34
CA LYS A 29 4.42 16.98 19.24
C LYS A 29 2.98 16.97 18.67
N LYS A 30 2.80 17.15 17.35
CA LYS A 30 1.51 16.92 16.63
C LYS A 30 1.76 16.46 15.19
N ILE A 31 1.01 15.44 14.77
CA ILE A 31 0.89 15.06 13.35
C ILE A 31 -0.42 15.67 12.83
N GLY A 32 -0.30 16.62 11.89
CA GLY A 32 -1.44 17.16 11.17
C GLY A 32 -2.02 16.17 10.14
N PRO A 33 -3.17 16.49 9.53
CA PRO A 33 -3.83 15.60 8.55
C PRO A 33 -2.94 15.16 7.40
N SER A 34 -2.12 16.08 6.85
CA SER A 34 -1.18 15.78 5.77
C SER A 34 -0.03 14.86 6.21
N GLY A 35 0.40 14.98 7.47
CA GLY A 35 1.44 14.09 8.02
C GLY A 35 0.94 12.66 8.19
N LEU A 36 -0.32 12.49 8.62
CA LEU A 36 -0.92 11.16 8.73
C LEU A 36 -1.06 10.50 7.35
N GLN A 37 -1.44 11.27 6.33
CA GLN A 37 -1.54 10.77 4.96
C GLN A 37 -0.18 10.26 4.44
N LEU A 38 0.91 11.01 4.66
CA LEU A 38 2.26 10.59 4.29
C LEU A 38 2.70 9.31 5.01
N LEU A 39 2.41 9.20 6.31
CA LEU A 39 2.77 8.01 7.08
C LEU A 39 1.98 6.77 6.65
N VAL A 40 0.71 6.92 6.29
CA VAL A 40 -0.10 5.84 5.73
C VAL A 40 0.49 5.36 4.40
N GLN A 41 0.85 6.29 3.51
CA GLN A 41 1.50 5.97 2.25
C GLN A 41 2.83 5.23 2.48
N GLU A 42 3.65 5.70 3.42
CA GLU A 42 4.96 5.11 3.71
C GLU A 42 4.84 3.72 4.34
N MET A 43 3.84 3.48 5.19
CA MET A 43 3.56 2.15 5.75
C MET A 43 3.22 1.15 4.64
N ILE A 44 2.30 1.53 3.75
CA ILE A 44 1.87 0.69 2.62
C ILE A 44 3.06 0.36 1.72
N ARG A 45 3.91 1.37 1.45
CA ARG A 45 5.15 1.19 0.67
C ARG A 45 6.14 0.26 1.36
N SER A 46 6.40 0.49 2.64
CA SER A 46 7.35 -0.29 3.45
C SER A 46 6.94 -1.76 3.51
N ARG A 47 5.65 -2.04 3.73
CA ARG A 47 5.15 -3.43 3.76
C ARG A 47 5.30 -4.12 2.42
N TRP A 48 5.02 -3.41 1.34
CA TRP A 48 5.18 -3.94 -0.01
C TRP A 48 6.64 -4.23 -0.36
N ILE A 49 7.57 -3.40 0.11
CA ILE A 49 9.01 -3.63 -0.09
C ILE A 49 9.48 -4.84 0.72
N LYS A 50 9.08 -4.93 1.99
CA LYS A 50 9.53 -5.99 2.90
C LYS A 50 8.95 -7.35 2.54
N ASP A 51 7.62 -7.43 2.40
CA ASP A 51 6.90 -8.70 2.37
C ASP A 51 6.13 -8.94 1.05
N ARG A 52 6.17 -7.98 0.11
CA ARG A 52 5.35 -7.99 -1.13
C ARG A 52 3.85 -8.17 -0.85
N ARG A 53 3.41 -7.76 0.34
CA ARG A 53 2.04 -7.94 0.82
C ARG A 53 1.29 -6.61 0.80
N ALA A 54 0.06 -6.66 0.31
CA ALA A 54 -0.84 -5.51 0.33
C ALA A 54 -1.37 -5.26 1.74
N SER A 55 -1.69 -4.00 2.04
CA SER A 55 -2.20 -3.57 3.35
C SER A 55 -3.69 -3.30 3.28
N TYR A 56 -4.42 -3.81 4.26
CA TYR A 56 -5.83 -3.57 4.44
C TYR A 56 -6.08 -2.32 5.30
N PRO A 57 -7.20 -1.60 5.08
CA PRO A 57 -7.60 -0.46 5.91
C PRO A 57 -7.62 -0.73 7.42
N TYR A 58 -8.13 -1.88 7.85
CA TYR A 58 -8.17 -2.25 9.27
C TYR A 58 -6.77 -2.43 9.89
N GLU A 59 -5.80 -2.97 9.13
CA GLU A 59 -4.42 -3.14 9.59
C GLU A 59 -3.74 -1.79 9.78
N VAL A 60 -3.95 -0.88 8.82
CA VAL A 60 -3.45 0.49 8.89
C VAL A 60 -4.12 1.21 10.07
N ALA A 61 -5.43 1.08 10.25
CA ALA A 61 -6.16 1.66 11.38
C ALA A 61 -5.61 1.19 12.73
N TRP A 62 -5.31 -0.09 12.85
CA TRP A 62 -4.69 -0.66 14.03
C TRP A 62 -3.28 -0.10 14.31
N VAL A 63 -2.44 0.05 13.27
CA VAL A 63 -1.08 0.61 13.42
C VAL A 63 -1.12 2.07 13.90
N PHE A 64 -2.05 2.87 13.39
CA PHE A 64 -2.14 4.30 13.69
C PHE A 64 -3.05 4.63 14.89
N ASP A 65 -3.64 3.64 15.56
CA ASP A 65 -4.64 3.81 16.62
C ASP A 65 -5.77 4.78 16.19
N ARG A 66 -6.28 4.58 14.97
CA ARG A 66 -7.35 5.38 14.35
C ARG A 66 -8.55 4.51 14.00
N ARG A 67 -9.70 5.18 13.78
CA ARG A 67 -10.90 4.52 13.25
C ARG A 67 -10.69 4.09 11.80
N GLU A 68 -11.19 2.91 11.45
CA GLU A 68 -11.05 2.34 10.11
C GLU A 68 -11.68 3.22 9.04
N GLU A 69 -12.79 3.90 9.33
CA GLU A 69 -13.46 4.79 8.39
C GLU A 69 -12.59 6.00 8.03
N ALA A 70 -11.87 6.54 9.03
CA ALA A 70 -10.97 7.67 8.83
C ALA A 70 -9.77 7.27 7.95
N ILE A 71 -9.20 6.09 8.19
CA ILE A 71 -8.12 5.53 7.38
C ILE A 71 -8.61 5.20 5.97
N SER A 72 -9.80 4.62 5.84
CA SER A 72 -10.40 4.32 4.53
C SER A 72 -10.56 5.59 3.70
N GLY A 73 -10.98 6.70 4.32
CA GLY A 73 -11.03 8.01 3.66
C GLY A 73 -9.66 8.51 3.20
N ILE A 74 -8.59 8.29 3.98
CA ILE A 74 -7.22 8.66 3.59
C ILE A 74 -6.72 7.78 2.44
N MET A 75 -6.91 6.47 2.53
CA MET A 75 -6.48 5.52 1.49
C MET A 75 -7.20 5.80 0.17
N LYS A 76 -8.49 6.15 0.20
CA LYS A 76 -9.23 6.58 -0.99
C LYS A 76 -8.62 7.85 -1.63
N LYS A 77 -8.22 8.84 -0.83
CA LYS A 77 -7.53 10.04 -1.35
C LYS A 77 -6.17 9.71 -1.98
N LEU A 78 -5.41 8.80 -1.36
CA LEU A 78 -4.14 8.33 -1.90
C LEU A 78 -4.32 7.52 -3.20
N GLU A 79 -5.41 6.76 -3.31
CA GLU A 79 -5.80 6.07 -4.54
C GLU A 79 -6.15 7.06 -5.65
N GLU A 80 -7.00 8.05 -5.35
CA GLU A 80 -7.37 9.13 -6.29
C GLU A 80 -6.15 9.96 -6.72
N GLY A 81 -5.21 10.22 -5.81
CA GLY A 81 -3.92 10.86 -6.09
C GLY A 81 -2.94 9.97 -6.88
N GLY A 82 -3.22 8.67 -6.99
CA GLY A 82 -2.38 7.72 -7.70
C GLY A 82 -1.11 7.32 -6.95
N ASP A 83 -1.03 7.55 -5.64
CA ASP A 83 0.06 7.13 -4.76
C ASP A 83 0.00 5.61 -4.47
N ILE A 84 -1.22 5.10 -4.31
CA ILE A 84 -1.50 3.69 -4.06
C ILE A 84 -2.52 3.19 -5.07
N GLU A 85 -2.62 1.87 -5.22
CA GLU A 85 -3.62 1.23 -6.06
C GLU A 85 -4.24 0.03 -5.33
N PRO A 86 -5.50 -0.32 -5.59
CA PRO A 86 -6.08 -1.56 -5.10
C PRO A 86 -5.23 -2.74 -5.56
N ALA A 87 -4.84 -3.60 -4.63
CA ALA A 87 -4.02 -4.78 -4.90
C ALA A 87 -4.82 -5.94 -5.52
N GLY A 88 -5.94 -5.65 -6.19
CA GLY A 88 -6.89 -6.61 -6.73
C GLY A 88 -6.19 -7.71 -7.53
N LEU A 89 -6.22 -8.93 -6.99
CA LEU A 89 -5.97 -10.15 -7.74
C LEU A 89 -6.99 -10.20 -8.89
N GLY A 90 -6.54 -10.65 -10.07
CA GLY A 90 -7.32 -10.63 -11.31
C GLY A 90 -8.73 -11.22 -11.18
N ARG A 91 -9.65 -10.74 -12.04
CA ARG A 91 -11.02 -11.24 -12.29
C ARG A 91 -11.47 -12.42 -11.40
N GLY A 92 -11.75 -12.20 -10.12
CA GLY A 92 -12.15 -13.30 -9.24
C GLY A 92 -12.31 -12.90 -7.78
N LYS A 93 -13.57 -12.70 -7.37
CA LYS A 93 -14.06 -12.46 -6.01
C LYS A 93 -13.56 -11.17 -5.33
N LYS A 94 -14.41 -10.13 -5.42
CA LYS A 94 -14.38 -8.97 -4.52
C LYS A 94 -14.60 -9.47 -3.08
N GLY A 95 -13.58 -9.42 -2.23
CA GLY A 95 -13.81 -9.38 -0.79
C GLY A 95 -14.53 -8.07 -0.42
N PRO A 96 -15.14 -7.98 0.77
CA PRO A 96 -15.83 -6.75 1.20
C PRO A 96 -14.88 -5.55 1.39
N VAL A 97 -13.57 -5.81 1.59
CA VAL A 97 -12.55 -4.79 1.82
C VAL A 97 -11.41 -4.98 0.81
N ASN A 98 -11.05 -3.91 0.11
CA ASN A 98 -9.96 -3.91 -0.88
C ASN A 98 -8.62 -3.65 -0.18
N PRO A 99 -7.62 -4.55 -0.29
CA PRO A 99 -6.27 -4.25 0.14
C PRO A 99 -5.56 -3.33 -0.87
N TYR A 100 -4.58 -2.59 -0.39
CA TYR A 100 -3.84 -1.59 -1.17
C TYR A 100 -2.34 -1.90 -1.23
N LYS A 101 -1.73 -1.54 -2.35
CA LYS A 101 -0.29 -1.62 -2.58
C LYS A 101 0.21 -0.27 -3.12
N PRO A 102 1.50 0.06 -2.94
CA PRO A 102 2.04 1.24 -3.59
C PRO A 102 1.88 1.08 -5.10
N ARG A 103 1.56 2.19 -5.78
CA ARG A 103 1.60 2.17 -7.23
C ARG A 103 3.04 1.95 -7.65
N THR A 104 3.34 0.80 -8.28
CA THR A 104 4.64 0.59 -8.89
C THR A 104 4.86 1.72 -9.89
N LEU A 105 5.99 2.45 -9.76
CA LEU A 105 6.51 3.27 -10.84
C LEU A 105 6.47 2.39 -12.09
N ARG A 106 5.51 2.64 -12.98
CA ARG A 106 5.49 1.97 -14.27
C ARG A 106 6.78 2.39 -14.91
N LEU A 107 7.79 1.52 -14.91
CA LEU A 107 8.93 1.69 -15.80
C LEU A 107 8.31 1.99 -17.17
N PRO A 108 8.72 3.08 -17.85
CA PRO A 108 8.19 3.40 -19.16
C PRO A 108 8.29 2.11 -19.98
N LYS A 109 7.18 1.69 -20.60
CA LYS A 109 7.15 0.52 -21.47
C LYS A 109 8.33 0.68 -22.41
N GLN A 110 9.40 -0.10 -22.23
CA GLN A 110 10.43 -0.17 -23.22
C GLN A 110 9.73 -0.77 -24.43
N THR A 111 9.44 0.08 -25.42
CA THR A 111 8.99 -0.36 -26.73
C THR A 111 10.18 -1.10 -27.33
N ILE A 112 10.32 -2.38 -27.04
CA ILE A 112 11.27 -3.25 -27.72
C ILE A 112 10.79 -3.25 -29.17
N LYS A 113 11.40 -2.40 -30.01
CA LYS A 113 11.26 -2.49 -31.46
C LYS A 113 11.75 -3.88 -31.82
N LYS A 114 10.82 -4.77 -32.18
CA LYS A 114 11.18 -6.07 -32.77
C LYS A 114 12.15 -5.78 -33.93
N PRO A 115 13.30 -6.48 -34.02
CA PRO A 115 14.14 -6.35 -35.19
C PRO A 115 13.31 -6.73 -36.41
N SER A 116 13.25 -5.81 -37.37
CA SER A 116 12.62 -6.04 -38.67
C SER A 116 13.29 -7.25 -39.32
N LYS A 117 12.50 -8.27 -39.68
CA LYS A 117 13.00 -9.41 -40.47
C LYS A 117 13.73 -8.89 -41.72
N PRO A 118 14.91 -9.40 -42.07
CA PRO A 118 15.51 -9.10 -43.35
C PRO A 118 14.58 -9.61 -44.45
N ARG A 119 14.27 -8.76 -45.43
CA ARG A 119 13.58 -9.19 -46.66
C ARG A 119 14.43 -10.26 -47.32
N ARG A 120 13.88 -11.46 -47.51
CA ARG A 120 14.48 -12.45 -48.40
C ARG A 120 14.55 -11.79 -49.78
N LYS A 121 15.76 -11.70 -50.34
CA LYS A 121 15.93 -11.48 -51.77
C LYS A 121 15.60 -12.81 -52.42
N ASP A 122 14.50 -12.85 -53.14
CA ASP A 122 14.23 -13.94 -54.07
C ASP A 122 15.25 -13.81 -55.22
N VAL A 123 15.98 -14.90 -55.46
CA VAL A 123 16.86 -15.13 -56.63
C VAL A 123 16.25 -16.29 -57.40
#